data_AF-A0A822J576-F1
#
_entry.id   AF-A0A822J576-F1
#
_cell.length_a   1.000
_cell.length_b   1.000
_cell.length_c   1.000
_cell.angle_alpha   90.00
_cell.angle_beta   90.00
_cell.angle_gamma   90.00
#
_symmetry.space_group_name_H-M   'P 1'
#
loop_
_entity.id
_entity.type
_entity.pdbx_description
1 polymer ?
#
loop_
_entity_poly.entity_id
_entity_poly.type
_entity_poly.pdbx_seq_one_letter_code
_entity_poly.pdbx_strand_id
1 'polypeptide(L)'
;MTIGKITSSQQDTVFVNVRPEDGTFMETHNGTARSNYYIIDSVGEQFSAAHWFGRIKIKIGNVVDSARVRVNLYDTSAKALTYYETESDLPGGGSVIHVIFNPLPTGNYYFEIKNVSGSCGISVVTDSTLHNAYKEGAATDQWDIESKIMYVSDVEEERAVAVVGDDVDMGVTATSTGSDFNFIKVGLNEKAICREGDLVSNGGKILNGCWFVEEQ
;
A
#
# COMPACT_ATOMS: atom_id res chain seq x y z
N MET A 1 7.70 10.88 19.52
CA MET A 1 7.48 9.66 18.72
C MET A 1 8.84 9.03 18.53
N THR A 2 9.09 7.88 19.14
CA THR A 2 10.39 7.18 19.05
C THR A 2 10.36 6.33 17.78
N ILE A 3 11.34 6.55 16.89
CA ILE A 3 11.44 5.91 15.59
C ILE A 3 12.23 4.61 15.77
N GLY A 4 11.55 3.49 15.55
CA GLY A 4 12.06 2.12 15.66
C GLY A 4 12.91 1.68 14.47
N LYS A 5 14.21 1.43 14.63
CA LYS A 5 15.05 0.67 13.68
C LYS A 5 15.30 -0.73 14.22
N ILE A 6 14.92 -1.77 13.49
CA ILE A 6 15.22 -3.16 13.85
C ILE A 6 16.74 -3.36 13.81
N THR A 7 17.33 -3.83 14.91
CA THR A 7 18.80 -3.86 15.08
C THR A 7 19.37 -5.25 15.31
N SER A 8 18.53 -6.24 15.65
CA SER A 8 18.93 -7.65 15.76
C SER A 8 17.70 -8.54 15.97
N SER A 9 17.58 -9.64 15.22
CA SER A 9 16.79 -10.80 15.68
C SER A 9 17.76 -11.72 16.43
N GLN A 10 17.67 -11.82 17.76
CA GLN A 10 18.43 -12.82 18.52
C GLN A 10 17.75 -14.21 18.53
N GLN A 11 16.82 -14.43 17.61
CA GLN A 11 16.21 -15.72 17.31
C GLN A 11 16.38 -15.96 15.81
N ASP A 12 16.66 -17.23 15.46
CA ASP A 12 16.94 -17.75 14.11
C ASP A 12 16.55 -16.77 13.01
N THR A 13 17.54 -16.18 12.32
CA THR A 13 17.25 -15.24 11.22
C THR A 13 16.43 -15.97 10.16
N VAL A 14 15.14 -15.67 10.11
CA VAL A 14 14.22 -16.31 9.19
C VAL A 14 14.34 -15.61 7.85
N PHE A 15 14.74 -16.40 6.87
CA PHE A 15 14.90 -15.96 5.49
C PHE A 15 13.67 -16.35 4.68
N VAL A 16 13.23 -15.43 3.85
CA VAL A 16 12.06 -15.61 3.00
C VAL A 16 12.31 -15.00 1.63
N ASN A 17 11.72 -15.59 0.59
CA ASN A 17 11.80 -15.06 -0.76
C ASN A 17 10.87 -13.87 -0.90
N VAL A 18 11.44 -12.72 -1.27
CA VAL A 18 10.71 -11.46 -1.41
C VAL A 18 11.05 -10.78 -2.73
N ARG A 19 10.14 -9.92 -3.20
CA ARG A 19 10.41 -9.00 -4.30
C ARG A 19 10.57 -7.60 -3.71
N PRO A 20 11.81 -7.12 -3.48
CA PRO A 20 12.03 -5.81 -2.88
C PRO A 20 11.59 -4.69 -3.82
N GLU A 21 11.04 -3.60 -3.28
CA GLU A 21 10.86 -2.37 -4.06
C GLU A 21 12.20 -1.90 -4.61
N ASP A 22 12.26 -1.62 -5.91
CA ASP A 22 13.49 -1.23 -6.61
C ASP A 22 13.63 0.30 -6.75
N GLY A 23 12.64 1.05 -6.24
CA GLY A 23 12.58 2.51 -6.30
C GLY A 23 12.05 3.06 -7.61
N THR A 24 11.76 2.21 -8.60
CA THR A 24 11.11 2.61 -9.84
C THR A 24 9.59 2.68 -9.67
N PHE A 25 8.95 3.52 -10.47
CA PHE A 25 7.52 3.71 -10.40
C PHE A 25 6.96 4.18 -11.74
N MET A 26 5.67 3.99 -11.91
CA MET A 26 4.86 4.57 -12.97
C MET A 26 3.90 5.60 -12.37
N GLU A 27 3.89 6.82 -12.91
CA GLU A 27 2.82 7.78 -12.66
C GLU A 27 1.57 7.34 -13.43
N THR A 28 0.39 7.47 -12.83
CA THR A 28 -0.86 7.14 -13.53
C THR A 28 -1.42 8.30 -14.34
N HIS A 29 -0.80 9.47 -14.30
CA HIS A 29 -1.18 10.65 -15.06
C HIS A 29 -0.04 11.18 -15.94
N ASN A 30 -0.37 11.98 -16.95
CA ASN A 30 0.59 12.73 -17.76
C ASN A 30 0.11 14.18 -17.98
N GLY A 31 0.48 15.07 -17.07
CA GLY A 31 0.03 16.46 -17.03
C GLY A 31 0.55 17.16 -15.78
N THR A 32 0.16 18.41 -15.56
CA THR A 32 0.68 19.25 -14.47
C THR A 32 -0.39 20.05 -13.73
N ALA A 33 -1.56 20.28 -14.33
CA ALA A 33 -2.64 21.07 -13.76
C ALA A 33 -3.36 20.25 -12.68
N ARG A 34 -3.13 20.61 -11.42
CA ARG A 34 -3.69 19.90 -10.26
C ARG A 34 -5.00 20.51 -9.80
N SER A 35 -5.94 19.67 -9.40
CA SER A 35 -7.19 20.05 -8.74
C SER A 35 -7.59 19.01 -7.70
N ASN A 36 -8.62 19.32 -6.90
CA ASN A 36 -9.24 18.37 -5.99
C ASN A 36 -10.58 17.92 -6.56
N TYR A 37 -10.75 16.62 -6.75
CA TYR A 37 -12.04 16.01 -7.05
C TYR A 37 -12.64 15.44 -5.77
N TYR A 38 -13.78 15.99 -5.33
CA TYR A 38 -14.49 15.50 -4.16
C TYR A 38 -15.27 14.25 -4.50
N ILE A 39 -14.91 13.13 -3.86
CA ILE A 39 -15.53 11.82 -4.12
C ILE A 39 -16.96 11.85 -3.61
N ILE A 40 -17.91 11.53 -4.49
CA ILE A 40 -19.32 11.35 -4.13
C ILE A 40 -19.54 9.89 -3.70
N ASP A 41 -19.26 8.95 -4.60
CA ASP A 41 -19.31 7.51 -4.34
C ASP A 41 -17.94 6.87 -4.52
N SER A 42 -17.48 6.77 -5.78
CA SER A 42 -16.24 6.07 -6.10
C SER A 42 -15.51 6.68 -7.29
N VAL A 43 -14.19 6.64 -7.24
CA VAL A 43 -13.31 6.94 -8.37
C VAL A 43 -12.18 5.94 -8.42
N GLY A 44 -11.61 5.73 -9.60
CA GLY A 44 -10.49 4.84 -9.75
C GLY A 44 -9.76 5.08 -11.04
N GLU A 45 -8.79 4.23 -11.29
CA GLU A 45 -7.94 4.35 -12.45
C GLU A 45 -7.46 2.98 -12.92
N GLN A 46 -7.46 2.81 -14.24
CA GLN A 46 -6.85 1.68 -14.91
C GLN A 46 -5.35 1.91 -15.06
N PHE A 47 -4.55 0.86 -14.94
CA PHE A 47 -3.13 0.93 -15.27
C PHE A 47 -2.59 -0.40 -15.80
N SER A 48 -1.47 -0.33 -16.50
CA SER A 48 -0.73 -1.49 -17.00
C SER A 48 0.64 -1.57 -16.33
N ALA A 49 0.81 -2.53 -15.42
CA ALA A 49 2.07 -2.75 -14.74
C ALA A 49 3.08 -3.43 -15.69
N ALA A 50 4.21 -2.75 -15.95
CA ALA A 50 5.29 -3.26 -16.80
C ALA A 50 6.22 -4.25 -16.07
N HIS A 51 6.25 -4.18 -14.75
CA HIS A 51 7.01 -5.05 -13.85
C HIS A 51 6.10 -5.56 -12.73
N TRP A 52 6.60 -6.47 -11.91
CA TRP A 52 5.95 -6.77 -10.65
C TRP A 52 5.81 -5.49 -9.81
N PHE A 53 4.70 -5.36 -9.07
CA PHE A 53 4.43 -4.19 -8.23
C PHE A 53 3.77 -4.61 -6.92
N GLY A 54 4.05 -3.88 -5.83
CA GLY A 54 3.56 -4.24 -4.49
C GLY A 54 2.93 -3.08 -3.72
N ARG A 55 2.94 -1.87 -4.29
CA ARG A 55 2.38 -0.70 -3.63
C ARG A 55 1.81 0.32 -4.61
N ILE A 56 0.71 0.94 -4.23
CA ILE A 56 0.14 2.11 -4.91
C ILE A 56 0.14 3.28 -3.92
N LYS A 57 0.67 4.42 -4.34
CA LYS A 57 0.61 5.68 -3.57
C LYS A 57 -0.44 6.58 -4.20
N ILE A 58 -1.45 6.96 -3.45
CA ILE A 58 -2.55 7.79 -3.96
C ILE A 58 -2.62 9.07 -3.15
N LYS A 59 -2.57 10.21 -3.83
CA LYS A 59 -2.55 11.50 -3.15
C LYS A 59 -3.96 12.01 -2.87
N ILE A 60 -4.20 12.30 -1.60
CA ILE A 60 -5.40 12.98 -1.13
C ILE A 60 -5.07 14.46 -1.02
N GLY A 61 -5.75 15.27 -1.83
CA GLY A 61 -5.47 16.69 -1.89
C GLY A 61 -6.05 17.46 -0.70
N ASN A 62 -7.25 17.08 -0.23
CA ASN A 62 -7.86 17.70 0.94
C ASN A 62 -8.92 16.81 1.60
N VAL A 63 -8.99 16.81 2.93
CA VAL A 63 -10.03 16.17 3.73
C VAL A 63 -10.66 17.21 4.65
N VAL A 64 -11.99 17.25 4.69
CA VAL A 64 -12.73 18.13 5.61
C VAL A 64 -12.88 17.42 6.95
N ASP A 65 -12.16 17.90 7.97
CA ASP A 65 -12.09 17.37 9.35
C ASP A 65 -11.56 15.93 9.46
N SER A 66 -12.32 14.96 8.96
CA SER A 66 -11.94 13.55 8.81
C SER A 66 -12.77 12.86 7.74
N ALA A 67 -12.21 11.82 7.13
CA ALA A 67 -12.92 10.96 6.20
C ALA A 67 -12.45 9.53 6.36
N ARG A 68 -13.26 8.58 5.90
CA ARG A 68 -12.86 7.19 5.72
C ARG A 68 -13.06 6.82 4.27
N VAL A 69 -12.06 6.18 3.69
CA VAL A 69 -12.14 5.64 2.34
C VAL A 69 -11.84 4.16 2.34
N ARG A 70 -12.39 3.45 1.36
CA ARG A 70 -12.04 2.07 1.06
C ARG A 70 -11.28 2.05 -0.26
N VAL A 71 -10.13 1.40 -0.27
CA VAL A 71 -9.34 1.22 -1.49
C VAL A 71 -9.36 -0.24 -1.90
N ASN A 72 -9.62 -0.48 -3.17
CA ASN A 72 -9.71 -1.81 -3.76
C ASN A 72 -8.76 -1.92 -4.96
N LEU A 73 -8.29 -3.13 -5.23
CA LEU A 73 -7.52 -3.48 -6.42
C LEU A 73 -8.15 -4.69 -7.12
N TYR A 74 -8.41 -4.57 -8.41
CA TYR A 74 -9.13 -5.55 -9.22
C TYR A 74 -8.36 -5.93 -10.49
N ASP A 75 -8.77 -7.05 -11.09
CA ASP A 75 -8.28 -7.56 -12.38
C ASP A 75 -8.86 -6.81 -13.59
N THR A 76 -10.12 -6.43 -13.51
CA THR A 76 -10.90 -5.89 -14.63
C THR A 76 -11.88 -4.82 -14.16
N SER A 77 -12.40 -4.02 -15.10
CA SER A 77 -13.50 -3.08 -14.84
C SER A 77 -14.79 -3.76 -14.37
N ALA A 78 -14.99 -5.04 -14.74
CA ALA A 78 -16.10 -5.86 -14.26
C ALA A 78 -15.90 -6.37 -12.82
N LYS A 79 -14.72 -6.14 -12.23
CA LYS A 79 -14.37 -6.53 -10.85
C LYS A 79 -14.58 -8.03 -10.61
N ALA A 80 -14.17 -8.84 -11.58
CA ALA A 80 -14.34 -10.29 -11.52
C ALA A 80 -13.51 -10.92 -10.40
N LEU A 81 -12.32 -10.37 -10.15
CA LEU A 81 -11.44 -10.74 -9.04
C LEU A 81 -10.98 -9.51 -8.27
N THR A 82 -11.09 -9.55 -6.94
CA THR A 82 -10.51 -8.58 -6.02
C THR A 82 -9.18 -9.09 -5.50
N TYR A 83 -8.09 -8.42 -5.82
CA TYR A 83 -6.75 -8.73 -5.31
C TYR A 83 -6.50 -8.18 -3.92
N TYR A 84 -7.05 -7.01 -3.63
CA TYR A 84 -6.82 -6.32 -2.36
C TYR A 84 -7.99 -5.41 -2.01
N GLU A 85 -8.32 -5.33 -0.72
CA GLU A 85 -9.27 -4.37 -0.16
C GLU A 85 -8.74 -3.89 1.20
N THR A 86 -8.80 -2.59 1.45
CA THR A 86 -8.49 -2.01 2.76
C THR A 86 -9.30 -0.75 3.02
N GLU A 87 -9.51 -0.42 4.29
CA GLU A 87 -10.07 0.87 4.70
C GLU A 87 -8.99 1.75 5.33
N SER A 88 -9.07 3.05 5.05
CA SER A 88 -8.13 4.03 5.57
C SER A 88 -8.88 5.21 6.18
N ASP A 89 -8.59 5.49 7.45
CA ASP A 89 -9.01 6.71 8.13
C ASP A 89 -8.07 7.86 7.74
N LEU A 90 -8.65 8.93 7.21
CA LEU A 90 -7.93 10.11 6.74
C LEU A 90 -8.15 11.27 7.71
N PRO A 91 -7.08 11.85 8.28
CA PRO A 91 -7.18 13.08 9.05
C PRO A 91 -7.45 14.27 8.12
N GLY A 92 -7.95 15.37 8.69
CA GLY A 92 -8.14 16.63 7.96
C GLY A 92 -6.87 17.15 7.28
N GLY A 93 -7.04 17.77 6.11
CA GLY A 93 -5.95 18.25 5.27
C GLY A 93 -5.53 17.27 4.17
N GLY A 94 -4.32 17.44 3.63
CA GLY A 94 -3.77 16.59 2.57
C GLY A 94 -3.00 15.39 3.13
N SER A 95 -3.04 14.26 2.43
CA SER A 95 -2.33 13.04 2.83
C SER A 95 -1.95 12.19 1.60
N VAL A 96 -1.19 11.12 1.82
CA VAL A 96 -0.94 10.10 0.80
C VAL A 96 -1.35 8.77 1.39
N ILE A 97 -2.23 8.07 0.69
CA ILE A 97 -2.59 6.69 1.03
C ILE A 97 -1.56 5.78 0.40
N HIS A 98 -0.99 4.89 1.21
CA HIS A 98 -0.14 3.82 0.73
C HIS A 98 -0.96 2.52 0.77
N VAL A 99 -1.30 2.00 -0.40
CA VAL A 99 -2.01 0.74 -0.59
C VAL A 99 -0.95 -0.32 -0.82
N ILE A 100 -0.82 -1.29 0.09
CA ILE A 100 0.34 -2.18 0.10
C ILE A 100 -0.16 -3.62 0.20
N PHE A 101 0.24 -4.45 -0.77
CA PHE A 101 -0.29 -5.80 -1.00
C PHE A 101 0.80 -6.73 -1.52
N ASN A 102 0.58 -8.05 -1.39
CA ASN A 102 1.48 -9.06 -1.95
C ASN A 102 1.77 -8.74 -3.43
N PRO A 103 3.03 -8.73 -3.87
CA PRO A 103 3.35 -8.27 -5.21
C PRO A 103 2.56 -9.00 -6.27
N LEU A 104 2.06 -8.25 -7.24
CA LEU A 104 1.32 -8.78 -8.37
C LEU A 104 2.19 -8.73 -9.61
N PRO A 105 2.03 -9.69 -10.54
CA PRO A 105 2.80 -9.74 -11.77
C PRO A 105 2.49 -8.57 -12.70
N THR A 106 3.21 -8.53 -13.82
CA THR A 106 2.90 -7.64 -14.93
C THR A 106 1.48 -7.88 -15.44
N GLY A 107 0.73 -6.83 -15.77
CA GLY A 107 -0.65 -6.99 -16.23
C GLY A 107 -1.45 -5.70 -16.20
N ASN A 108 -2.72 -5.82 -16.56
CA ASN A 108 -3.67 -4.72 -16.43
C ASN A 108 -4.42 -4.85 -15.11
N TYR A 109 -4.57 -3.74 -14.41
CA TYR A 109 -5.18 -3.67 -13.10
C TYR A 109 -6.02 -2.41 -12.97
N TYR A 110 -6.92 -2.42 -12.00
CA TYR A 110 -7.83 -1.33 -11.70
C TYR A 110 -7.83 -1.07 -10.20
N PHE A 111 -7.50 0.13 -9.76
CA PHE A 111 -7.70 0.50 -8.36
C PHE A 111 -8.89 1.44 -8.20
N GLU A 112 -9.64 1.30 -7.13
CA GLU A 112 -10.81 2.14 -6.84
C GLU A 112 -10.79 2.62 -5.39
N ILE A 113 -10.98 3.93 -5.21
CA ILE A 113 -11.23 4.58 -3.93
C ILE A 113 -12.73 4.85 -3.82
N LYS A 114 -13.35 4.30 -2.79
CA LYS A 114 -14.75 4.55 -2.41
C LYS A 114 -14.80 5.43 -1.18
N ASN A 115 -15.68 6.42 -1.19
CA ASN A 115 -15.98 7.18 0.02
C ASN A 115 -16.84 6.32 0.96
N VAL A 116 -16.37 6.11 2.19
CA VAL A 116 -17.12 5.36 3.23
C VAL A 116 -17.81 6.34 4.17
N SER A 117 -17.13 7.41 4.57
CA SER A 117 -17.69 8.48 5.39
C SER A 117 -16.88 9.77 5.29
N GLY A 118 -17.51 10.89 5.62
CA GLY A 118 -16.89 12.21 5.55
C GLY A 118 -16.75 12.74 4.12
N SER A 119 -15.91 13.76 3.95
CA SER A 119 -15.67 14.41 2.66
C SER A 119 -14.19 14.46 2.37
N CYS A 120 -13.78 13.82 1.28
CA CYS A 120 -12.41 13.79 0.80
C CYS A 120 -12.33 14.24 -0.67
N GLY A 121 -11.38 15.11 -0.94
CA GLY A 121 -10.94 15.54 -2.26
C GLY A 121 -9.66 14.81 -2.64
N ILE A 122 -9.75 13.94 -3.65
CA ILE A 122 -8.58 13.30 -4.26
C ILE A 122 -7.85 14.31 -5.13
N SER A 123 -6.51 14.28 -5.09
CA SER A 123 -5.70 15.09 -5.98
C SER A 123 -5.75 14.48 -7.38
N VAL A 124 -6.18 15.27 -8.36
CA VAL A 124 -6.32 14.85 -9.76
C VAL A 124 -5.56 15.80 -10.68
N VAL A 125 -5.18 15.30 -11.86
CA VAL A 125 -4.47 16.05 -12.91
C VAL A 125 -5.41 16.24 -14.09
N THR A 126 -5.92 17.47 -14.25
CA THR A 126 -7.02 17.79 -15.17
C THR A 126 -6.60 18.01 -16.61
N ASP A 127 -5.30 18.21 -16.85
CA ASP A 127 -4.69 18.27 -18.18
C ASP A 127 -4.01 16.96 -18.56
N SER A 128 -4.31 15.87 -17.84
CA SER A 128 -3.69 14.57 -18.10
C SER A 128 -4.05 14.06 -19.50
N THR A 129 -3.09 13.48 -20.21
CA THR A 129 -3.30 12.91 -21.54
C THR A 129 -3.47 11.39 -21.54
N LEU A 130 -3.52 10.74 -20.37
CA LEU A 130 -3.64 9.27 -20.30
C LEU A 130 -5.11 8.82 -20.32
N HIS A 131 -5.99 9.55 -19.62
CA HIS A 131 -7.45 9.34 -19.59
C HIS A 131 -7.84 7.92 -19.18
N ASN A 132 -7.16 7.41 -18.15
CA ASN A 132 -7.38 6.09 -17.59
C ASN A 132 -8.33 6.09 -16.38
N ALA A 133 -8.69 7.27 -15.88
CA ALA A 133 -9.60 7.38 -14.76
C ALA A 133 -11.04 6.99 -15.09
N TYR A 134 -11.74 6.57 -14.05
CA TYR A 134 -13.18 6.37 -14.06
C TYR A 134 -13.79 6.90 -12.76
N LYS A 135 -15.04 7.32 -12.86
CA LYS A 135 -15.87 7.76 -11.73
C LYS A 135 -17.17 6.98 -11.75
N GLU A 136 -17.55 6.44 -10.60
CA GLU A 136 -18.84 5.76 -10.42
C GLU A 136 -19.05 4.62 -11.43
N GLY A 137 -17.95 3.92 -11.77
CA GLY A 137 -17.94 2.83 -12.74
C GLY A 137 -17.91 3.25 -14.22
N ALA A 138 -17.86 4.55 -14.54
CA ALA A 138 -17.80 5.07 -15.90
C ALA A 138 -16.48 5.78 -16.19
N ALA A 139 -15.87 5.51 -17.36
CA ALA A 139 -14.65 6.18 -17.80
C ALA A 139 -14.84 7.71 -17.89
N THR A 140 -13.79 8.47 -17.59
CA THR A 140 -13.77 9.92 -17.67
C THR A 140 -12.46 10.40 -18.31
N ASP A 141 -12.54 11.37 -19.21
CA ASP A 141 -11.40 12.03 -19.84
C ASP A 141 -11.02 13.35 -19.14
N GLN A 142 -11.80 13.76 -18.14
CA GLN A 142 -11.68 15.06 -17.48
C GLN A 142 -10.39 15.23 -16.65
N TRP A 143 -9.80 14.12 -16.19
CA TRP A 143 -8.65 14.09 -15.31
C TRP A 143 -8.16 12.65 -15.12
N ASP A 144 -6.91 12.50 -14.68
CA ASP A 144 -6.38 11.26 -14.09
C ASP A 144 -6.02 11.49 -12.61
N ILE A 145 -5.86 10.41 -11.83
CA ILE A 145 -5.57 10.54 -10.39
C ILE A 145 -4.08 10.81 -10.20
N GLU A 146 -3.71 11.70 -9.27
CA GLU A 146 -2.30 11.88 -8.88
C GLU A 146 -1.85 10.68 -8.03
N SER A 147 -1.44 9.61 -8.71
CA SER A 147 -1.02 8.35 -8.08
C SER A 147 0.21 7.72 -8.73
N LYS A 148 0.88 6.84 -7.97
CA LYS A 148 2.08 6.11 -8.38
C LYS A 148 1.93 4.61 -8.13
N ILE A 149 2.27 3.82 -9.14
CA ILE A 149 2.46 2.37 -9.02
C ILE A 149 3.93 2.11 -8.74
N MET A 150 4.24 1.61 -7.54
CA MET A 150 5.62 1.33 -7.10
C MET A 150 5.99 -0.09 -7.50
N TYR A 151 7.04 -0.22 -8.32
CA TYR A 151 7.52 -1.52 -8.77
C TYR A 151 8.40 -2.20 -7.71
N VAL A 152 8.47 -3.51 -7.86
CA VAL A 152 9.37 -4.38 -7.13
C VAL A 152 10.21 -5.18 -8.12
N SER A 153 11.30 -5.76 -7.64
CA SER A 153 12.16 -6.63 -8.44
C SER A 153 11.37 -7.77 -9.11
N ASP A 154 11.64 -7.98 -10.40
CA ASP A 154 11.17 -9.15 -11.15
C ASP A 154 11.90 -10.44 -10.73
N VAL A 155 12.94 -10.34 -9.91
CA VAL A 155 13.66 -11.46 -9.32
C VAL A 155 13.39 -11.49 -7.81
N GLU A 156 13.08 -12.68 -7.31
CA GLU A 156 12.99 -12.93 -5.88
C GLU A 156 14.38 -13.00 -5.25
N GLU A 157 14.49 -12.37 -4.09
CA GLU A 157 15.68 -12.41 -3.27
C GLU A 157 15.34 -12.96 -1.89
N GLU A 158 16.23 -13.78 -1.35
CA GLU A 158 16.12 -14.25 0.01
C GLU A 158 16.48 -13.10 0.98
N ARG A 159 15.54 -12.69 1.84
CA ARG A 159 15.75 -11.62 2.83
C ARG A 159 15.32 -12.04 4.21
N ALA A 160 16.04 -11.53 5.21
CA ALA A 160 15.65 -11.65 6.61
C ALA A 160 14.39 -10.82 6.88
N VAL A 161 13.41 -11.42 7.55
CA VAL A 161 12.19 -10.73 8.00
C VAL A 161 12.12 -10.63 9.51
N ALA A 162 11.45 -9.58 9.99
CA ALA A 162 11.14 -9.42 11.39
C ALA A 162 9.83 -10.15 11.73
N VAL A 163 9.82 -10.82 12.88
CA VAL A 163 8.65 -11.52 13.43
C VAL A 163 8.26 -10.93 14.77
N VAL A 164 7.06 -11.25 15.27
CA VAL A 164 6.60 -10.76 16.58
C VAL A 164 7.58 -11.15 17.69
N GLY A 165 7.94 -10.17 18.52
CA GLY A 165 8.91 -10.30 19.60
C GLY A 165 10.36 -10.04 19.20
N ASP A 166 10.64 -9.66 17.95
CA ASP A 166 11.98 -9.24 17.55
C ASP A 166 12.34 -7.85 18.09
N ASP A 167 13.61 -7.68 18.45
CA ASP A 167 14.12 -6.44 19.05
C ASP A 167 14.18 -5.30 18.02
N VAL A 168 13.68 -4.15 18.46
CA VAL A 168 13.71 -2.87 17.75
C VAL A 168 14.49 -1.86 18.60
N ASP A 169 15.18 -0.92 17.95
CA ASP A 169 15.97 0.15 18.59
C ASP A 169 17.07 -0.35 19.53
N MET A 170 17.85 -1.34 19.12
CA MET A 170 18.93 -1.93 19.95
C MET A 170 18.40 -2.56 21.23
N GLY A 171 17.18 -3.14 21.18
CA GLY A 171 16.54 -3.80 22.30
C GLY A 171 15.78 -2.86 23.24
N VAL A 172 15.52 -1.62 22.83
CA VAL A 172 14.68 -0.67 23.60
C VAL A 172 13.21 -1.06 23.54
N THR A 173 12.78 -1.70 22.46
CA THR A 173 11.42 -2.23 22.34
C THR A 173 11.40 -3.48 21.46
N ALA A 174 10.24 -4.07 21.28
CA ALA A 174 10.04 -5.22 20.40
C ALA A 174 8.78 -5.04 19.56
N THR A 175 8.71 -5.75 18.44
CA THR A 175 7.49 -5.85 17.64
C THR A 175 6.39 -6.54 18.44
N SER A 176 5.19 -5.95 18.48
CA SER A 176 4.09 -6.44 19.33
C SER A 176 2.91 -7.00 18.55
N THR A 177 2.75 -6.58 17.29
CA THR A 177 1.78 -7.16 16.37
C THR A 177 2.46 -7.61 15.09
N GLY A 178 1.86 -8.60 14.44
CA GLY A 178 2.23 -9.11 13.13
C GLY A 178 0.96 -9.50 12.39
N SER A 179 1.08 -9.85 11.12
CA SER A 179 -0.08 -10.24 10.33
C SER A 179 -0.60 -11.63 10.73
N ASP A 180 -1.87 -11.71 11.13
CA ASP A 180 -2.59 -12.96 11.43
C ASP A 180 -2.72 -13.91 10.22
N PHE A 181 -2.38 -13.44 9.01
CA PHE A 181 -2.49 -14.23 7.80
C PHE A 181 -1.23 -15.07 7.52
N ASN A 182 -0.08 -14.69 8.07
CA ASN A 182 1.20 -15.31 7.73
C ASN A 182 1.99 -15.61 9.00
N PHE A 183 1.95 -16.87 9.42
CA PHE A 183 2.80 -17.40 10.48
C PHE A 183 4.00 -18.10 9.86
N ILE A 184 5.18 -17.88 10.42
CA ILE A 184 6.37 -18.64 10.07
C ILE A 184 6.88 -19.39 11.30
N LYS A 185 7.38 -20.60 11.06
CA LYS A 185 7.92 -21.44 12.12
C LYS A 185 9.31 -20.95 12.51
N VAL A 186 9.45 -20.48 13.75
CA VAL A 186 10.71 -20.04 14.36
C VAL A 186 11.06 -21.01 15.48
N GLY A 187 11.95 -21.95 15.18
CA GLY A 187 12.23 -23.10 16.04
C GLY A 187 11.00 -23.99 16.22
N LEU A 188 10.45 -24.03 17.45
CA LEU A 188 9.26 -24.83 17.80
C LEU A 188 7.95 -24.03 17.80
N ASN A 189 8.02 -22.70 17.67
CA ASN A 189 6.86 -21.83 17.77
C ASN A 189 6.51 -21.23 16.40
N GLU A 190 5.23 -21.03 16.15
CA GLU A 190 4.77 -20.19 15.03
C GLU A 190 4.72 -18.73 15.48
N LYS A 191 5.28 -17.84 14.67
CA LYS A 191 5.26 -16.39 14.92
C LYS A 191 4.71 -15.66 13.71
N ALA A 192 3.90 -14.63 13.95
CA ALA A 192 3.42 -13.75 12.90
C ALA A 192 4.55 -12.87 12.35
N ILE A 193 4.55 -12.65 11.04
CA ILE A 193 5.50 -11.75 10.37
C ILE A 193 5.07 -10.29 10.58
N CYS A 194 6.02 -9.42 10.94
CA CYS A 194 5.77 -7.99 11.15
C CYS A 194 5.86 -7.18 9.85
N ARG A 195 5.01 -6.16 9.70
CA ARG A 195 4.84 -5.31 8.52
C ARG A 195 4.96 -3.83 8.87
N GLU A 196 5.12 -2.96 7.87
CA GLU A 196 4.97 -1.52 8.10
C GLU A 196 3.58 -1.22 8.66
N GLY A 197 3.50 -0.33 9.64
CA GLY A 197 2.27 0.01 10.34
C GLY A 197 1.94 -0.88 11.53
N ASP A 198 2.56 -2.06 11.67
CA ASP A 198 2.41 -2.90 12.86
C ASP A 198 2.96 -2.21 14.10
N LEU A 199 2.33 -2.50 15.24
CA LEU A 199 2.67 -1.90 16.51
C LEU A 199 3.99 -2.45 17.06
N VAL A 200 4.70 -1.60 17.77
CA VAL A 200 5.75 -1.99 18.70
C VAL A 200 5.22 -1.88 20.14
N SER A 201 5.83 -2.61 21.07
CA SER A 201 5.37 -2.73 22.46
C SER A 201 5.29 -1.40 23.22
N ASN A 202 6.00 -0.38 22.78
CA ASN A 202 5.94 0.97 23.36
C ASN A 202 4.84 1.88 22.75
N GLY A 203 3.97 1.33 21.88
CA GLY A 203 2.88 2.06 21.23
C GLY A 203 3.27 2.81 19.95
N GLY A 204 4.53 2.71 19.50
CA GLY A 204 4.97 3.15 18.17
C GLY A 204 4.50 2.20 17.05
N LYS A 205 4.91 2.51 15.81
CA LYS A 205 4.65 1.69 14.63
C LYS A 205 5.93 1.46 13.83
N ILE A 206 6.03 0.33 13.13
CA ILE A 206 7.10 0.08 12.15
C ILE A 206 6.91 1.05 10.97
N LEU A 207 7.94 1.84 10.67
CA LEU A 207 7.91 2.88 9.62
C LEU A 207 8.51 2.44 8.28
N ASN A 208 9.34 1.40 8.28
CA ASN A 208 9.92 0.81 7.08
C ASN A 208 10.08 -0.70 7.32
N GLY A 209 9.28 -1.52 6.62
CA GLY A 209 9.45 -2.96 6.57
C GLY A 209 9.73 -3.40 5.12
N CYS A 210 10.62 -4.36 4.92
CA CYS A 210 10.64 -5.10 3.65
C CYS A 210 9.38 -5.96 3.61
N TRP A 211 8.67 -5.88 2.50
CA TRP A 211 7.34 -6.45 2.41
C TRP A 211 7.33 -7.85 1.77
N PHE A 212 6.54 -8.73 2.39
CA PHE A 212 5.88 -9.94 1.85
C PHE A 212 6.68 -11.22 1.65
N VAL A 213 5.94 -12.34 1.78
CA VAL A 213 6.29 -13.70 1.37
C VAL A 213 5.01 -14.38 0.88
N GLU A 214 5.06 -14.98 -0.30
CA GLU A 214 4.12 -16.03 -0.69
C GLU A 214 4.60 -17.36 -0.10
N GLU A 215 3.74 -18.07 0.63
CA GLU A 215 3.85 -19.52 0.71
C GLU A 215 3.06 -20.12 -0.45
N GLN A 216 3.63 -21.15 -1.09
CA GLN A 216 2.99 -21.98 -2.11
C GLN A 216 1.72 -22.66 -1.60
#